data_AF-A0A0B1P4U3-F1
#
_entry.id   AF-A0A0B1P4U3-F1
#
_cell.length_a   1.000
_cell.length_b   1.000
_cell.length_c   1.000
_cell.angle_alpha   90.00
_cell.angle_beta   90.00
_cell.angle_gamma   90.00
#
_symmetry.space_group_name_H-M   'P 1'
#
loop_
_entity.id
_entity.type
_entity.pdbx_description
1 polymer ?
#
loop_
_entity_poly.entity_id
_entity_poly.type
_entity_poly.pdbx_seq_one_letter_code
_entity_poly.pdbx_strand_id
1 'polypeptide(L)'
;MHTEDLCMASTKCKNCGGPYRLDSYKCLARPTRAGKPTKEQLKIFRQAGDREYHAIVRAKIAEERAATIESYMDILINSLSENIATENSQASSVESSTEDARRL
;
A
#
# COMPACT_ATOMS: atom_id res chain seq x y z
N MET A 1 38.27 33.19 -39.10
CA MET A 1 37.86 31.97 -38.37
C MET A 1 38.44 32.05 -36.97
N HIS A 2 37.75 32.54 -35.94
CA HIS A 2 36.41 32.17 -35.49
C HIS A 2 35.53 33.42 -35.34
N THR A 3 34.39 33.38 -36.01
CA THR A 3 33.32 34.37 -35.95
C THR A 3 32.26 33.80 -35.02
N GLU A 4 32.11 34.35 -33.80
CA GLU A 4 30.89 34.27 -32.95
C GLU A 4 31.05 34.87 -31.53
N ASP A 5 32.08 35.69 -31.26
CA ASP A 5 32.26 36.34 -29.94
C ASP A 5 31.29 37.52 -29.65
N LEU A 6 30.28 37.73 -30.49
CA LEU A 6 29.29 38.81 -30.33
C LEU A 6 27.86 38.30 -30.15
N CYS A 7 27.65 37.10 -29.59
CA CYS A 7 26.32 36.75 -29.09
C CYS A 7 26.04 37.47 -27.76
N MET A 8 25.83 38.79 -27.82
CA MET A 8 25.26 39.59 -26.74
C MET A 8 23.79 39.27 -26.58
N ALA A 9 23.49 38.12 -26.01
CA ALA A 9 22.16 37.87 -25.51
C ALA A 9 22.19 37.60 -24.01
N SER A 10 22.08 38.71 -23.31
CA SER A 10 21.88 38.92 -21.87
C SER A 10 20.60 38.31 -21.30
N THR A 11 20.06 37.24 -21.90
CA THR A 11 18.96 36.50 -21.28
C THR A 11 19.56 35.40 -20.40
N LYS A 12 19.91 35.76 -19.16
CA LYS A 12 20.15 34.77 -18.10
C LYS A 12 19.03 33.74 -18.14
N CYS A 13 19.37 32.46 -18.01
CA CYS A 13 18.35 31.42 -17.99
C CYS A 13 17.35 31.70 -16.86
N LYS A 14 16.04 31.76 -17.17
CA LYS A 14 15.01 32.00 -16.14
C LYS A 14 14.94 30.90 -15.07
N ASN A 15 15.36 29.68 -15.42
CA ASN A 15 15.24 28.52 -14.53
C ASN A 15 16.45 28.36 -13.60
N CYS A 16 17.67 28.71 -14.03
CA CYS A 16 18.87 28.58 -13.19
C CYS A 16 19.62 29.89 -12.89
N GLY A 17 19.23 31.02 -13.50
CA GLY A 17 19.93 32.30 -13.40
C GLY A 17 21.32 32.33 -14.05
N GLY A 18 21.75 31.23 -14.68
CA GLY A 18 23.09 31.07 -15.25
C GLY A 18 23.34 31.91 -16.51
N PRO A 19 24.61 32.04 -16.92
CA PRO A 19 25.03 32.88 -18.04
C PRO A 19 24.60 32.33 -19.41
N TYR A 20 24.28 31.05 -19.47
CA TYR A 20 23.84 30.39 -20.70
C TYR A 20 22.34 30.57 -20.94
N ARG A 21 21.94 30.60 -22.22
CA ARG A 21 20.51 30.55 -22.59
C ARG A 21 19.87 29.22 -22.19
N LEU A 22 18.54 29.24 -22.00
CA LEU A 22 17.75 28.07 -21.58
C LEU A 22 17.84 26.89 -22.57
N ASP A 23 17.98 27.17 -23.86
CA ASP A 23 18.06 26.18 -24.94
C ASP A 23 19.50 25.71 -25.23
N SER A 24 20.51 26.30 -24.59
CA SER A 24 21.92 25.92 -24.75
C SER A 24 22.23 24.60 -24.05
N TYR A 25 22.94 23.69 -24.74
CA TYR A 25 23.46 22.44 -24.15
C TYR A 25 24.36 22.67 -22.92
N LYS A 26 24.90 23.88 -22.74
CA LYS A 26 25.71 24.26 -21.57
C LYS A 26 24.87 24.64 -20.33
N CYS A 27 23.55 24.81 -20.47
CA CYS A 27 22.67 25.13 -19.36
C CYS A 27 22.18 23.87 -18.65
N LEU A 28 22.46 23.74 -17.35
CA LEU A 28 22.01 22.60 -16.53
C LEU A 28 20.48 22.52 -16.40
N ALA A 29 19.79 23.65 -16.46
CA ALA A 29 18.33 23.69 -16.42
C ALA A 29 17.67 23.53 -17.79
N ARG A 30 18.45 23.24 -18.84
CA ARG A 30 17.92 22.94 -20.16
C ARG A 30 17.05 21.68 -20.09
N PRO A 31 15.80 21.73 -20.57
CA PRO A 31 15.00 20.53 -20.70
C PRO A 31 15.71 19.47 -21.55
N THR A 32 15.81 18.25 -21.04
CA THR A 32 16.40 17.12 -21.79
C THR A 32 15.54 16.72 -22.99
N ARG A 33 14.24 17.05 -22.94
CA ARG A 33 13.28 16.75 -24.00
C ARG A 33 13.02 18.01 -24.83
N ALA A 34 13.13 17.89 -26.15
CA ALA A 34 12.69 18.92 -27.06
C ALA A 34 11.16 18.89 -27.16
N GLY A 35 10.50 19.99 -26.78
CA GLY A 35 9.06 20.17 -26.95
C GLY A 35 8.18 19.55 -25.86
N LYS A 36 6.87 19.79 -25.98
CA LYS A 36 5.86 19.23 -25.06
C LYS A 36 5.63 17.75 -25.37
N PRO A 37 5.38 16.90 -24.36
CA PRO A 37 5.03 15.50 -24.59
C PRO A 37 3.77 15.37 -25.46
N THR A 38 3.74 14.36 -26.32
CA THR A 38 2.55 14.05 -27.14
C THR A 38 1.43 13.46 -26.28
N LYS A 39 0.20 13.49 -26.79
CA LYS A 39 -0.98 12.92 -26.10
C LYS A 39 -0.77 11.45 -25.72
N GLU A 40 -0.14 10.68 -26.60
CA GLU A 40 0.16 9.27 -26.36
C GLU A 40 1.25 9.07 -25.31
N GLN A 41 2.30 9.89 -25.31
CA GLN A 41 3.31 9.84 -24.24
C GLN A 41 2.70 10.17 -22.88
N LEU A 42 1.81 11.15 -22.81
CA LEU A 42 1.09 11.48 -21.58
C LEU A 42 0.18 10.33 -21.12
N LYS A 43 -0.39 9.55 -22.05
CA LYS A 43 -1.21 8.38 -21.71
C LYS A 43 -0.37 7.30 -21.04
N ILE A 44 0.84 7.04 -21.53
CA ILE A 44 1.77 6.08 -20.93
C ILE A 44 2.15 6.51 -19.51
N PHE A 45 2.47 7.80 -19.30
CA PHE A 45 2.80 8.31 -17.96
C PHE A 45 1.64 8.18 -16.98
N ARG A 46 0.40 8.46 -17.42
CA ARG A 46 -0.80 8.24 -16.59
C ARG A 46 -0.99 6.77 -16.25
N GLN A 47 -0.92 5.88 -17.24
CA GLN A 47 -1.10 4.45 -17.04
C GLN A 47 -0.07 3.84 -16.07
N ALA A 48 1.16 4.39 -16.02
CA ALA A 48 2.13 3.98 -15.01
C ALA A 48 1.63 4.28 -13.59
N GLY A 49 1.17 5.51 -13.33
CA GLY A 49 0.63 5.90 -12.02
C GLY A 49 -0.69 5.22 -11.67
N ASP A 50 -1.59 5.02 -12.65
CA ASP A 50 -2.88 4.36 -12.43
C ASP A 50 -2.71 2.93 -11.90
N ARG A 51 -1.68 2.21 -12.37
CA ARG A 51 -1.37 0.85 -11.88
C ARG A 51 -1.00 0.85 -10.40
N GLU A 52 -0.16 1.79 -9.96
CA GLU A 52 0.24 1.92 -8.55
C GLU A 52 -0.96 2.32 -7.69
N TYR A 53 -1.76 3.28 -8.14
CA TYR A 53 -2.99 3.68 -7.46
C TYR A 53 -3.95 2.50 -7.28
N HIS A 54 -4.20 1.72 -8.33
CA HIS A 54 -5.05 0.53 -8.25
C HIS A 54 -4.46 -0.58 -7.35
N ALA A 55 -3.15 -0.69 -7.25
CA ALA A 55 -2.52 -1.64 -6.32
C ALA A 55 -2.77 -1.21 -4.86
N ILE A 56 -2.58 0.08 -4.55
CA ILE A 56 -2.83 0.64 -3.21
C ILE A 56 -4.30 0.49 -2.82
N VAL A 57 -5.23 0.83 -3.72
CA VAL A 57 -6.67 0.68 -3.45
C VAL A 57 -7.03 -0.78 -3.16
N ARG A 58 -6.50 -1.73 -3.95
CA ARG A 58 -6.74 -3.16 -3.70
C ARG A 58 -6.14 -3.64 -2.39
N ALA A 59 -4.94 -3.18 -2.02
CA ALA A 59 -4.32 -3.52 -0.75
C ALA A 59 -5.15 -3.04 0.44
N LYS A 60 -5.66 -1.80 0.40
CA LYS A 60 -6.55 -1.25 1.44
C LYS A 60 -7.84 -2.07 1.59
N ILE A 61 -8.47 -2.43 0.48
CA ILE A 61 -9.68 -3.28 0.50
C ILE A 61 -9.37 -4.66 1.10
N ALA A 62 -8.21 -5.24 0.79
CA ALA A 62 -7.80 -6.52 1.34
C ALA A 62 -7.52 -6.44 2.85
N GLU A 63 -6.89 -5.37 3.31
CA GLU A 63 -6.63 -5.09 4.72
C GLU A 63 -7.94 -4.94 5.52
N GLU A 64 -8.89 -4.16 5.03
CA GLU A 64 -10.21 -4.02 5.64
C GLU A 64 -10.95 -5.36 5.74
N ARG A 65 -10.84 -6.21 4.70
CA ARG A 65 -11.42 -7.57 4.71
C ARG A 65 -10.71 -8.50 5.66
N ALA A 66 -9.39 -8.40 5.80
CA ALA A 66 -8.64 -9.20 6.75
C ALA A 66 -9.03 -8.83 8.19
N ALA A 67 -9.11 -7.53 8.50
CA ALA A 67 -9.51 -7.05 9.81
C ALA A 67 -10.94 -7.50 10.21
N THR A 68 -11.89 -7.51 9.26
CA THR A 68 -13.25 -8.01 9.55
C THR A 68 -13.27 -9.52 9.78
N ILE A 69 -12.48 -10.29 9.04
CA ILE A 69 -12.35 -11.74 9.24
C ILE A 69 -11.70 -12.05 10.59
N GLU A 70 -10.62 -11.34 10.95
CA GLU A 70 -9.95 -11.48 12.24
C GLU A 70 -10.93 -11.19 13.38
N SER A 71 -11.65 -10.07 13.31
CA SER A 71 -12.68 -9.73 14.31
C SER A 71 -13.76 -10.81 14.42
N TYR A 72 -14.21 -11.40 13.31
CA TYR A 72 -15.22 -12.45 13.33
C TYR A 72 -14.67 -13.76 13.94
N MET A 73 -13.43 -14.11 13.63
CA MET A 73 -12.77 -15.30 14.19
C MET A 73 -12.54 -15.15 15.69
N ASP A 74 -12.14 -13.98 16.18
CA ASP A 74 -11.99 -13.72 17.61
C ASP A 74 -13.31 -13.91 18.38
N ILE A 75 -14.43 -13.46 17.80
CA ILE A 75 -15.77 -13.68 18.37
C ILE A 75 -16.12 -15.17 18.40
N LEU A 76 -15.83 -15.91 17.33
CA LEU A 76 -16.08 -17.35 17.27
C LEU A 76 -15.23 -18.13 18.27
N ILE A 77 -13.96 -17.78 18.43
CA ILE A 77 -13.05 -18.44 19.37
C ILE A 77 -13.50 -18.19 20.81
N ASN A 78 -13.85 -16.94 21.15
CA ASN A 78 -14.35 -16.62 22.50
C ASN A 78 -15.65 -17.35 22.81
N SER A 79 -16.61 -17.40 21.88
CA SER A 79 -17.86 -18.12 22.10
C SER A 79 -17.67 -19.65 22.21
N LEU A 80 -16.75 -20.24 21.45
CA LEU A 80 -16.42 -21.66 21.58
C LEU A 80 -15.74 -21.98 22.93
N SER A 81 -14.85 -21.11 23.40
CA SER A 81 -14.22 -21.19 24.72
C SER A 81 -15.26 -21.17 25.86
N GLU A 82 -16.22 -20.24 25.81
CA GLU A 82 -17.30 -20.14 26.81
C GLU A 82 -18.20 -21.39 26.82
N ASN A 83 -18.48 -21.97 25.66
CA ASN A 83 -19.28 -23.19 25.55
C ASN A 83 -18.56 -24.42 26.12
N ILE A 84 -17.24 -24.58 25.90
CA ILE A 84 -16.46 -25.71 26.45
C ILE A 84 -16.28 -25.60 27.97
N ALA A 85 -16.21 -24.38 28.52
CA ALA A 85 -16.13 -24.16 29.96
C ALA A 85 -17.44 -24.52 30.70
N THR A 86 -18.59 -24.34 30.05
CA THR A 86 -19.90 -24.65 30.63
C THR A 86 -20.22 -26.15 30.61
N GLU A 87 -19.84 -26.89 29.57
CA GLU A 87 -20.03 -28.35 29.51
C GLU A 87 -19.19 -29.11 30.56
N ASN A 88 -17.95 -28.68 30.82
CA ASN A 88 -17.08 -29.32 31.81
C ASN A 88 -17.51 -29.07 33.27
N SER A 89 -18.30 -28.03 33.52
CA SER A 89 -18.84 -27.72 34.85
C SER A 89 -20.10 -28.53 35.18
N GLN A 90 -20.71 -29.20 34.20
CA GLN A 90 -21.93 -30.00 34.36
C GLN A 90 -21.67 -31.51 34.50
N ALA A 91 -20.41 -31.95 34.42
CA ALA A 91 -20.01 -33.37 34.55
C ALA A 91 -19.57 -33.78 35.98
N SER A 92 -19.95 -33.03 37.02
CA SER A 92 -19.66 -33.38 38.42
C SER A 92 -20.94 -33.50 39.26
N SER A 93 -21.01 -34.56 40.07
CA SER A 93 -22.13 -35.09 40.88
C SER A 93 -22.94 -36.15 40.12
N VAL A 94 -22.87 -37.43 40.49
CA VAL A 94 -23.27 -37.97 41.81
C VAL A 94 -22.34 -39.11 42.28
N GLU A 95 -21.80 -38.98 43.50
CA GLU A 95 -21.21 -40.08 44.25
C GLU A 95 -22.26 -40.92 44.97
N SER A 96 -22.09 -42.24 44.84
CA SER A 96 -22.36 -43.32 45.81
C SER A 96 -23.79 -43.66 46.24
N SER A 97 -24.16 -44.93 46.06
CA SER A 97 -24.85 -45.70 47.11
C SER A 97 -24.55 -47.19 46.94
N THR A 98 -24.13 -47.78 48.05
CA THR A 98 -23.80 -49.18 48.32
C THR A 98 -24.92 -50.15 48.00
N GLU A 99 -24.60 -51.36 47.48
CA GLU A 99 -25.00 -52.61 48.16
C GLU A 99 -24.28 -53.83 47.60
N ASP A 100 -23.48 -54.44 48.47
CA ASP A 100 -22.74 -55.67 48.28
C ASP A 100 -23.66 -56.86 48.64
N ALA A 101 -24.27 -57.49 47.63
CA ALA A 101 -25.12 -58.66 47.82
C ALA A 101 -24.34 -59.95 47.49
N ARG A 102 -23.77 -60.55 48.55
CA ARG A 102 -23.23 -61.92 48.59
C ARG A 102 -24.14 -62.91 47.84
N ARG A 103 -23.57 -63.63 46.87
CA ARG A 103 -24.13 -64.88 46.35
C ARG A 103 -23.50 -66.05 47.12
N LEU A 104 -24.33 -66.77 47.87
CA LEU A 104 -24.16 -68.19 48.20
C LEU A 104 -25.29 -68.94 47.48
#